data_AF-A0A6C0DKA5-F1
#
_entry.id   AF-A0A6C0DKA5-F1
#
_cell.length_a   1.000
_cell.length_b   1.000
_cell.length_c   1.000
_cell.angle_alpha   90.00
_cell.angle_beta   90.00
_cell.angle_gamma   90.00
#
_symmetry.space_group_name_H-M   'P 1'
#
loop_
_entity.id
_entity.type
_entity.pdbx_description
1 polymer ?
#
loop_
_entity_poly.entity_id
_entity_poly.type
_entity_poly.pdbx_seq_one_letter_code
_entity_poly.pdbx_strand_id
1 'polypeptide(L)'
;MKSKITFKNILNEENEPILIGCITILIALWLVIYAIPGLLSNLFNTVLGKLILLLFVILLSSKSIKYGILLLLIIIIINRLLSIYSSNQSKLEAFTQSTSAPSTQFDQKSINQFLEIQKTINPHVIFDINAIQKQATQEELNYFNEHGYWPWTEEIKNLYIESLSKNPYVRADPGSALQTMRSIYNQSAILQLLSYQTKEGQFLLNGVSVHNNEPNKYQDLPSGWGDYAFRSGQITRDNNIVKCGYNNTDKSSNPSNPTLQEIQYMGNDGILYNHVKKITQVDYNNLEKLIPGFTFLREPCDPCQALENPPKYNCPFKLELRGSDNGVSQVWSYLWKQPTNITN
;
A
#
# COMPACT_ATOMS: atom_id res chain seq x y z
N MET A 1 34.87 -31.32 -37.08
CA MET A 1 34.18 -30.85 -38.30
C MET A 1 33.27 -29.68 -37.91
N LYS A 2 33.78 -28.44 -37.96
CA LYS A 2 33.03 -27.24 -37.56
C LYS A 2 32.42 -26.60 -38.82
N SER A 3 31.11 -26.69 -38.96
CA SER A 3 30.34 -25.94 -39.96
C SER A 3 30.44 -24.45 -39.65
N LYS A 4 31.24 -23.71 -40.42
CA LYS A 4 31.16 -22.25 -40.50
C LYS A 4 30.03 -21.93 -41.47
N ILE A 5 28.84 -21.66 -40.96
CA ILE A 5 27.75 -21.07 -41.74
C ILE A 5 28.17 -19.63 -42.03
N THR A 6 28.58 -19.37 -43.26
CA THR A 6 28.98 -18.04 -43.71
C THR A 6 27.73 -17.22 -44.01
N PHE A 7 27.44 -16.22 -43.19
CA PHE A 7 26.29 -15.30 -43.32
C PHE A 7 26.13 -14.68 -44.72
N LYS A 8 27.23 -14.61 -45.48
CA LYS A 8 27.31 -14.08 -46.84
C LYS A 8 26.51 -14.86 -47.87
N ASN A 9 26.23 -16.15 -47.64
CA ASN A 9 25.42 -16.97 -48.56
C ASN A 9 23.90 -16.77 -48.37
N ILE A 10 23.48 -16.13 -47.28
CA ILE A 10 22.05 -15.87 -46.99
C ILE A 10 21.55 -14.62 -47.75
N LEU A 11 22.46 -13.71 -48.12
CA LEU A 11 22.19 -12.47 -48.85
C LEU A 11 22.59 -12.59 -50.34
N ASN A 12 22.12 -13.65 -51.00
CA ASN A 12 22.24 -13.80 -52.45
C ASN A 12 21.00 -13.19 -53.13
N GLU A 13 21.14 -12.61 -54.33
CA GLU A 13 20.02 -11.98 -55.08
C GLU A 13 18.83 -12.96 -55.29
N GLU A 14 19.10 -14.26 -55.42
CA GLU A 14 18.05 -15.29 -55.55
C GLU A 14 17.22 -15.50 -54.27
N ASN A 15 17.77 -15.17 -53.09
CA ASN A 15 17.11 -15.35 -51.79
C ASN A 15 16.43 -14.07 -51.28
N GLU A 16 16.62 -12.94 -51.95
CA GLU A 16 16.03 -11.65 -51.60
C GLU A 16 14.49 -11.69 -51.52
N PRO A 17 13.74 -12.26 -52.49
CA PRO A 17 12.27 -12.32 -52.39
C PRO A 17 11.79 -13.23 -51.25
N ILE A 18 12.56 -14.29 -50.93
CA ILE A 18 12.25 -15.19 -49.80
C ILE A 18 12.48 -14.47 -48.48
N LEU A 19 13.56 -13.70 -48.37
CA LEU A 19 13.88 -12.90 -47.19
C LEU A 19 12.83 -11.82 -46.94
N ILE A 20 12.46 -11.08 -47.99
CA ILE A 20 11.42 -10.04 -47.93
C ILE A 20 10.09 -10.65 -47.50
N GLY A 21 9.70 -11.80 -48.09
CA GLY A 21 8.49 -12.53 -47.71
C GLY A 21 8.47 -12.98 -46.25
N CYS A 22 9.59 -13.54 -45.76
CA CYS A 22 9.73 -13.93 -44.35
C CYS A 22 9.59 -12.72 -43.40
N ILE A 23 10.22 -11.58 -43.74
CA ILE A 23 10.12 -10.35 -42.93
C ILE A 23 8.69 -9.80 -42.94
N THR A 24 8.00 -9.80 -44.07
CA THR A 24 6.60 -9.33 -44.15
C THR A 24 5.67 -10.20 -43.31
N ILE A 25 5.83 -11.52 -43.36
CA ILE A 25 5.07 -12.45 -42.52
C ILE A 25 5.35 -12.18 -41.04
N LEU A 26 6.61 -11.92 -40.67
CA LEU A 26 6.99 -11.66 -39.29
C LEU A 26 6.39 -10.35 -38.75
N ILE A 27 6.34 -9.30 -39.58
CA ILE A 27 5.72 -8.01 -39.25
C ILE A 27 4.20 -8.16 -39.12
N ALA A 28 3.55 -8.90 -40.05
CA ALA A 28 2.12 -9.17 -39.98
C ALA A 28 1.75 -9.99 -38.74
N LEU A 29 2.56 -11.00 -38.41
CA LEU A 29 2.42 -11.80 -37.18
C LEU A 29 2.55 -10.91 -35.95
N TRP A 30 3.54 -10.00 -35.93
CA TRP A 30 3.75 -9.05 -34.83
C TRP A 30 2.57 -8.09 -34.65
N LEU A 31 1.98 -7.58 -35.74
CA LEU A 31 0.78 -6.75 -35.70
C LEU A 31 -0.44 -7.49 -35.13
N VAL A 32 -0.63 -8.76 -35.50
CA VAL A 32 -1.70 -9.60 -34.93
C VAL A 32 -1.47 -9.86 -33.44
N ILE A 33 -0.22 -10.12 -33.03
CA ILE A 33 0.16 -10.28 -31.62
C ILE A 33 -0.17 -9.02 -30.81
N TYR A 34 0.10 -7.84 -31.37
CA TYR A 34 -0.16 -6.56 -30.72
C TYR A 34 -1.66 -6.21 -30.66
N ALA A 35 -2.41 -6.48 -31.73
CA ALA A 35 -3.81 -6.08 -31.84
C ALA A 35 -4.75 -6.93 -30.97
N ILE A 36 -4.48 -8.23 -30.78
CA ILE A 36 -5.37 -9.13 -30.04
C ILE A 36 -4.60 -10.09 -29.13
N PRO A 37 -4.01 -9.59 -28.02
CA PRO A 37 -3.23 -10.43 -27.10
C PRO A 37 -4.06 -11.55 -26.46
N GLY A 38 -5.38 -11.34 -26.30
CA GLY A 38 -6.29 -12.34 -25.75
C GLY A 38 -6.44 -13.61 -26.59
N LEU A 39 -6.38 -13.52 -27.92
CA LEU A 39 -6.50 -14.70 -28.80
C LEU A 39 -5.28 -15.62 -28.69
N LEU A 40 -4.08 -15.05 -28.57
CA LEU A 40 -2.85 -15.82 -28.38
C LEU A 40 -2.78 -16.46 -27.00
N SER A 41 -3.15 -15.72 -25.95
CA SER A 41 -3.25 -16.31 -24.61
C SER A 41 -4.21 -17.50 -24.63
N ASN A 42 -5.37 -17.37 -25.27
CA ASN A 42 -6.32 -18.46 -25.37
C ASN A 42 -5.81 -19.64 -26.22
N LEU A 43 -5.10 -19.38 -27.33
CA LEU A 43 -4.56 -20.44 -28.20
C LEU A 43 -3.44 -21.26 -27.53
N PHE A 44 -2.62 -20.66 -26.67
CA PHE A 44 -1.49 -21.36 -26.03
C PHE A 44 -1.81 -21.87 -24.61
N ASN A 45 -2.68 -21.20 -23.87
CA ASN A 45 -2.97 -21.55 -22.47
C ASN A 45 -4.18 -22.50 -22.31
N THR A 46 -5.14 -22.51 -23.23
CA THR A 46 -6.30 -23.40 -23.14
C THR A 46 -6.01 -24.81 -23.66
N VAL A 47 -6.69 -25.81 -23.11
CA VAL A 47 -6.62 -27.21 -23.57
C VAL A 47 -7.02 -27.32 -25.06
N LEU A 48 -8.06 -26.58 -25.46
CA LEU A 48 -8.54 -26.56 -26.84
C LEU A 48 -7.49 -25.99 -27.80
N GLY A 49 -6.84 -24.89 -27.43
CA GLY A 49 -5.78 -24.28 -28.23
C GLY A 49 -4.57 -25.20 -28.42
N LYS A 50 -4.16 -25.92 -27.36
CA LYS A 50 -3.09 -26.92 -27.44
C LYS A 50 -3.45 -28.09 -28.36
N LEU A 51 -4.70 -28.53 -28.37
CA LEU A 51 -5.19 -29.57 -29.29
C LEU A 51 -5.13 -29.10 -30.75
N ILE A 52 -5.53 -27.85 -31.02
CA ILE A 52 -5.45 -27.25 -32.36
C ILE A 52 -3.99 -27.17 -32.84
N LEU A 53 -3.07 -26.70 -31.99
CA LEU A 53 -1.64 -26.62 -32.31
C LEU A 53 -1.03 -28.00 -32.59
N LEU A 54 -1.39 -29.02 -31.80
CA LEU A 54 -0.93 -30.40 -32.00
C LEU A 54 -1.44 -30.98 -33.33
N LEU A 55 -2.69 -30.70 -33.69
CA LEU A 55 -3.27 -31.12 -34.97
C LEU A 55 -2.56 -30.44 -36.17
N PHE A 56 -2.20 -29.17 -36.04
CA PHE A 56 -1.39 -28.45 -37.05
C PHE A 56 0.01 -29.07 -37.23
N VAL A 57 0.68 -29.45 -36.14
CA VAL A 57 1.97 -30.14 -36.21
C VAL A 57 1.84 -31.48 -36.93
N ILE A 58 0.79 -32.25 -36.66
CA ILE A 58 0.53 -33.54 -37.33
C ILE A 58 0.27 -33.33 -38.83
N LEU A 59 -0.56 -32.35 -39.20
CA LEU A 59 -0.87 -32.04 -40.59
C LEU A 59 0.35 -31.57 -41.39
N LEU A 60 1.25 -30.79 -40.79
CA LEU A 60 2.48 -30.35 -41.46
C LEU A 60 3.52 -31.46 -41.52
N SER A 61 3.60 -32.30 -40.47
CA SER A 61 4.48 -33.46 -40.45
C SER A 61 4.11 -34.50 -41.51
N SER A 62 2.82 -34.61 -41.87
CA SER A 62 2.36 -35.53 -42.93
C SER A 62 2.86 -35.12 -44.32
N LYS A 63 3.11 -33.83 -44.56
CA LYS A 63 3.70 -33.33 -45.81
C LYS A 63 5.22 -33.34 -45.80
N SER A 64 5.83 -32.97 -44.67
CA SER A 64 7.29 -32.89 -44.53
C SER A 64 7.67 -32.93 -43.06
N ILE A 65 8.36 -34.00 -42.68
CA ILE A 65 8.80 -34.21 -41.30
C ILE A 65 9.74 -33.10 -40.81
N LYS A 66 10.52 -32.50 -41.72
CA LYS A 66 11.44 -31.39 -41.41
C LYS A 66 10.68 -30.15 -40.95
N TYR A 67 9.58 -29.80 -41.61
CA TYR A 67 8.77 -28.64 -41.23
C TYR A 67 7.94 -28.91 -39.97
N GLY A 68 7.49 -30.15 -39.75
CA GLY A 68 6.84 -30.55 -38.51
C GLY A 68 7.73 -30.38 -37.28
N ILE A 69 8.98 -30.86 -37.36
CA ILE A 69 9.97 -30.72 -36.27
C ILE A 69 10.30 -29.23 -36.02
N LEU A 70 10.49 -28.44 -37.09
CA LEU A 70 10.75 -27.01 -36.97
C LEU A 70 9.60 -26.27 -36.25
N LEU A 71 8.36 -26.56 -36.63
CA LEU A 71 7.17 -25.95 -36.02
C LEU A 71 7.05 -26.32 -34.53
N LEU A 72 7.29 -27.60 -34.19
CA LEU A 72 7.25 -28.07 -32.80
C LEU A 72 8.24 -27.30 -31.91
N LEU A 73 9.47 -27.09 -32.39
CA LEU A 73 10.49 -26.32 -31.67
C LEU A 73 10.07 -24.87 -31.46
N ILE A 74 9.48 -24.24 -32.48
CA ILE A 74 8.97 -22.86 -32.39
C ILE A 74 7.86 -22.76 -31.35
N ILE A 75 6.90 -23.70 -31.35
CA ILE A 75 5.80 -23.73 -30.37
C ILE A 75 6.33 -23.87 -28.94
N ILE A 76 7.34 -24.73 -28.72
CA ILE A 76 7.97 -24.90 -27.39
C ILE A 76 8.64 -23.60 -26.93
N ILE A 77 9.37 -22.92 -27.82
CA ILE A 77 10.04 -21.65 -27.52
C ILE A 77 9.01 -20.58 -27.17
N ILE A 78 7.96 -20.43 -27.97
CA ILE A 78 6.90 -19.44 -27.74
C ILE A 78 6.16 -19.74 -26.43
N ASN A 79 5.84 -21.01 -26.15
CA ASN A 79 5.18 -21.42 -24.91
C ASN A 79 6.04 -21.09 -23.67
N ARG A 80 7.36 -21.26 -23.75
CA ARG A 80 8.29 -20.88 -22.67
C ARG A 80 8.40 -19.36 -22.51
N LEU A 81 8.36 -18.61 -23.60
CA LEU A 81 8.43 -17.15 -23.56
C LEU A 81 7.13 -16.55 -23.00
N LEU A 82 5.97 -17.09 -23.41
CA LEU A 82 4.66 -16.74 -22.89
C LEU A 82 4.50 -17.12 -21.43
N SER A 83 5.03 -18.27 -20.98
CA SER A 83 4.96 -18.64 -19.56
C SER A 83 5.74 -17.66 -18.69
N ILE A 84 6.92 -17.21 -19.13
CA ILE A 84 7.71 -16.18 -18.44
C ILE A 84 6.96 -14.84 -18.41
N TYR A 85 6.38 -14.41 -19.54
CA TYR A 85 5.60 -13.17 -19.62
C TYR A 85 4.34 -13.22 -18.75
N SER A 86 3.62 -14.34 -18.75
CA SER A 86 2.46 -14.56 -17.87
C SER A 86 2.84 -14.60 -16.39
N SER A 87 4.02 -15.14 -16.04
CA SER A 87 4.49 -15.16 -14.64
C SER A 87 4.80 -13.76 -14.09
N ASN A 88 5.12 -12.81 -14.98
CA ASN A 88 5.32 -11.41 -14.61
C ASN A 88 3.99 -10.65 -14.47
N GLN A 89 2.92 -11.08 -15.15
CA GLN A 89 1.56 -10.58 -14.92
C GLN A 89 0.85 -11.24 -13.73
N SER A 90 1.15 -12.51 -13.42
CA SER A 90 0.55 -13.23 -12.29
C SER A 90 1.12 -12.81 -10.91
N LYS A 91 1.99 -11.81 -10.86
CA LYS A 91 2.28 -11.07 -9.61
C LYS A 91 1.32 -9.91 -9.35
N LEU A 92 0.42 -9.60 -10.28
CA LEU A 92 -0.55 -8.52 -10.12
C LEU A 92 -1.96 -8.99 -9.80
N GLU A 93 -2.38 -10.23 -10.10
CA GLU A 93 -3.72 -10.70 -9.72
C GLU A 93 -3.72 -12.22 -9.49
N ALA A 94 -3.70 -12.66 -8.22
CA ALA A 94 -4.25 -13.91 -7.69
C ALA A 94 -3.59 -14.25 -6.34
N PHE A 95 -4.14 -13.73 -5.24
CA PHE A 95 -3.98 -14.39 -3.94
C PHE A 95 -5.12 -15.39 -3.79
N THR A 96 -4.80 -16.68 -3.93
CA THR A 96 -5.64 -17.76 -3.44
C THR A 96 -5.61 -17.71 -1.91
N GLN A 97 -6.77 -17.43 -1.32
CA GLN A 97 -7.00 -17.48 0.12
C GLN A 97 -6.64 -18.86 0.66
N SER A 98 -5.70 -18.88 1.60
CA SER A 98 -5.50 -20.04 2.47
C SER A 98 -6.63 -20.03 3.50
N THR A 99 -7.45 -21.07 3.47
CA THR A 99 -8.54 -21.33 4.41
C THR A 99 -7.99 -21.62 5.79
N SER A 100 -8.24 -20.74 6.77
CA SER A 100 -8.55 -21.10 8.18
C SER A 100 -8.66 -19.86 9.09
N ALA A 101 -9.84 -19.22 9.12
CA ALA A 101 -10.43 -18.59 10.31
C ALA A 101 -11.86 -18.09 9.97
N PRO A 102 -12.87 -18.25 10.84
CA PRO A 102 -14.23 -17.79 10.57
C PRO A 102 -14.48 -16.39 11.17
N SER A 103 -14.70 -15.38 10.32
CA SER A 103 -15.56 -14.21 10.60
C SER A 103 -15.70 -13.34 9.34
N THR A 104 -16.96 -13.13 8.91
CA THR A 104 -17.43 -12.02 8.03
C THR A 104 -16.59 -11.69 6.79
N GLN A 105 -16.40 -12.67 5.91
CA GLN A 105 -15.83 -12.39 4.60
C GLN A 105 -16.90 -11.79 3.68
N PHE A 106 -16.57 -10.69 2.99
CA PHE A 106 -17.50 -10.12 2.02
C PHE A 106 -17.83 -11.09 0.89
N ASP A 107 -19.04 -11.01 0.39
CA ASP A 107 -19.46 -11.73 -0.80
C ASP A 107 -18.64 -11.28 -2.02
N GLN A 108 -18.11 -12.26 -2.78
CA GLN A 108 -17.20 -11.98 -3.89
C GLN A 108 -17.86 -11.18 -5.01
N LYS A 109 -19.18 -11.38 -5.23
CA LYS A 109 -19.90 -10.60 -6.24
C LYS A 109 -20.01 -9.14 -5.81
N SER A 110 -20.28 -8.87 -4.53
CA SER A 110 -20.26 -7.50 -4.00
C SER A 110 -18.88 -6.84 -4.10
N ILE A 111 -17.78 -7.58 -3.87
CA ILE A 111 -16.42 -7.07 -4.05
C ILE A 111 -16.16 -6.70 -5.51
N ASN A 112 -16.52 -7.58 -6.45
CA ASN A 112 -16.29 -7.35 -7.87
C ASN A 112 -17.07 -6.12 -8.35
N GLN A 113 -18.34 -5.99 -7.95
CA GLN A 113 -19.16 -4.83 -8.27
C GLN A 113 -18.57 -3.53 -7.70
N PHE A 114 -18.10 -3.57 -6.44
CA PHE A 114 -17.41 -2.44 -5.83
C PHE A 114 -16.20 -2.01 -6.67
N LEU A 115 -15.33 -2.95 -7.04
CA LEU A 115 -14.13 -2.67 -7.84
C LEU A 115 -14.47 -2.12 -9.23
N GLU A 116 -15.53 -2.61 -9.87
CA GLU A 116 -15.99 -2.09 -11.17
C GLU A 116 -16.50 -0.65 -11.08
N ILE A 117 -17.28 -0.33 -10.04
CA ILE A 117 -17.73 1.03 -9.76
C ILE A 117 -16.52 1.93 -9.50
N GLN A 118 -15.59 1.50 -8.64
CA GLN A 118 -14.39 2.26 -8.29
C GLN A 118 -13.48 2.53 -9.49
N LYS A 119 -13.33 1.57 -10.42
CA LYS A 119 -12.59 1.80 -11.68
C LYS A 119 -13.19 2.92 -12.52
N THR A 120 -14.48 3.19 -12.37
CA THR A 120 -15.19 4.24 -13.11
C THR A 120 -15.11 5.58 -12.39
N ILE A 121 -15.41 5.61 -11.08
CA ILE A 121 -15.53 6.87 -10.33
C ILE A 121 -14.19 7.36 -9.74
N ASN A 122 -13.26 6.44 -9.42
CA ASN A 122 -11.96 6.71 -8.80
C ASN A 122 -10.83 5.91 -9.49
N PRO A 123 -10.60 6.08 -10.82
CA PRO A 123 -9.67 5.25 -11.60
C PRO A 123 -8.20 5.34 -11.14
N HIS A 124 -7.84 6.35 -10.35
CA HIS A 124 -6.49 6.58 -9.86
C HIS A 124 -6.25 6.05 -8.44
N VAL A 125 -7.26 5.44 -7.81
CA VAL A 125 -7.17 4.92 -6.45
C VAL A 125 -7.12 3.39 -6.49
N ILE A 126 -6.15 2.83 -5.76
CA ILE A 126 -6.03 1.38 -5.58
C ILE A 126 -6.59 1.04 -4.19
N PHE A 127 -7.52 0.08 -4.15
CA PHE A 127 -8.22 -0.31 -2.94
C PHE A 127 -7.70 -1.66 -2.43
N ASP A 128 -7.28 -1.70 -1.16
CA ASP A 128 -6.97 -2.95 -0.47
C ASP A 128 -8.25 -3.52 0.16
N ILE A 129 -8.82 -4.54 -0.49
CA ILE A 129 -10.05 -5.18 -0.05
C ILE A 129 -9.90 -5.82 1.33
N ASN A 130 -8.72 -6.36 1.67
CA ASN A 130 -8.50 -6.96 2.99
C ASN A 130 -8.55 -5.91 4.10
N ALA A 131 -8.08 -4.69 3.81
CA ALA A 131 -8.17 -3.58 4.76
C ALA A 131 -9.62 -3.09 4.90
N ILE A 132 -10.37 -2.98 3.79
CA ILE A 132 -11.78 -2.57 3.82
C ILE A 132 -12.64 -3.58 4.58
N GLN A 133 -12.41 -4.89 4.39
CA GLN A 133 -13.10 -5.95 5.13
C GLN A 133 -12.95 -5.86 6.65
N LYS A 134 -11.84 -5.30 7.13
CA LYS A 134 -11.60 -5.09 8.57
C LYS A 134 -12.29 -3.82 9.11
N GLN A 135 -12.80 -2.97 8.25
CA GLN A 135 -13.24 -1.61 8.58
C GLN A 135 -14.71 -1.35 8.30
N ALA A 136 -15.32 -2.15 7.44
CA ALA A 136 -16.69 -2.00 6.98
C ALA A 136 -17.40 -3.36 6.99
N THR A 137 -18.72 -3.30 7.14
CA THR A 137 -19.61 -4.46 7.11
C THR A 137 -20.07 -4.77 5.68
N GLN A 138 -20.63 -5.97 5.48
CA GLN A 138 -21.23 -6.34 4.20
C GLN A 138 -22.40 -5.42 3.82
N GLU A 139 -23.15 -4.94 4.79
CA GLU A 139 -24.28 -4.03 4.60
C GLU A 139 -23.79 -2.68 4.06
N GLU A 140 -22.71 -2.14 4.62
CA GLU A 140 -22.10 -0.89 4.14
C GLU A 140 -21.54 -1.04 2.71
N LEU A 141 -20.93 -2.19 2.39
CA LEU A 141 -20.47 -2.47 1.02
C LEU A 141 -21.64 -2.56 0.04
N ASN A 142 -22.74 -3.20 0.44
CA ASN A 142 -23.94 -3.29 -0.40
C ASN A 142 -24.57 -1.91 -0.61
N TYR A 143 -24.65 -1.08 0.43
CA TYR A 143 -25.09 0.30 0.33
C TYR A 143 -24.22 1.08 -0.66
N PHE A 144 -22.89 0.93 -0.57
CA PHE A 144 -21.96 1.55 -1.53
C PHE A 144 -22.26 1.11 -2.96
N ASN A 145 -22.45 -0.19 -3.19
CA ASN A 145 -22.69 -0.73 -4.52
C ASN A 145 -23.99 -0.22 -5.16
N GLU A 146 -24.98 0.15 -4.34
CA GLU A 146 -26.25 0.73 -4.79
C GLU A 146 -26.15 2.24 -5.04
N HIS A 147 -25.44 2.98 -4.17
CA HIS A 147 -25.46 4.44 -4.16
C HIS A 147 -24.20 5.11 -4.73
N GLY A 148 -23.10 4.36 -4.88
CA GLY A 148 -21.79 4.85 -5.33
C GLY A 148 -20.98 5.60 -4.25
N TYR A 149 -21.42 5.57 -2.99
CA TYR A 149 -20.73 6.23 -1.88
C TYR A 149 -20.98 5.52 -0.55
N TRP A 150 -20.06 5.68 0.40
CA TRP A 150 -20.13 5.06 1.72
C TRP A 150 -21.17 5.75 2.63
N PRO A 151 -21.89 4.98 3.48
CA PRO A 151 -22.93 5.49 4.35
C PRO A 151 -22.36 6.11 5.64
N TRP A 152 -21.80 7.31 5.55
CA TRP A 152 -21.35 8.04 6.75
C TRP A 152 -22.54 8.58 7.54
N THR A 153 -22.43 8.54 8.87
CA THR A 153 -23.31 9.23 9.81
C THR A 153 -23.19 10.77 9.68
N GLU A 154 -24.23 11.49 10.10
CA GLU A 154 -24.26 12.96 10.01
C GLU A 154 -23.18 13.60 10.90
N GLU A 155 -22.89 13.01 12.05
CA GLU A 155 -21.84 13.45 12.96
C GLU A 155 -20.47 13.47 12.26
N ILE A 156 -20.18 12.46 11.44
CA ILE A 156 -18.89 12.34 10.76
C ILE A 156 -18.81 13.22 9.52
N LYS A 157 -19.92 13.42 8.82
CA LYS A 157 -20.01 14.44 7.77
C LYS A 157 -19.67 15.82 8.35
N ASN A 158 -20.22 16.15 9.51
CA ASN A 158 -19.95 17.42 10.20
C ASN A 158 -18.50 17.53 10.65
N LEU A 159 -17.93 16.48 11.24
CA LEU A 159 -16.51 16.45 11.61
C LEU A 159 -15.60 16.70 10.40
N TYR A 160 -15.87 16.06 9.27
CA TYR A 160 -15.10 16.26 8.04
C TYR A 160 -15.20 17.70 7.52
N ILE A 161 -16.41 18.25 7.44
CA ILE A 161 -16.65 19.63 6.99
C ILE A 161 -15.94 20.63 7.91
N GLU A 162 -16.01 20.42 9.23
CA GLU A 162 -15.33 21.29 10.18
C GLU A 162 -13.81 21.22 10.03
N SER A 163 -13.23 20.02 9.88
CA SER A 163 -11.81 19.84 9.61
C SER A 163 -11.37 20.52 8.30
N LEU A 164 -12.20 20.46 7.26
CA LEU A 164 -11.93 21.15 5.99
C LEU A 164 -11.94 22.68 6.19
N SER A 165 -12.90 23.21 6.93
CA SER A 165 -13.04 24.66 7.19
C SER A 165 -11.87 25.26 7.97
N LYS A 166 -11.22 24.45 8.82
CA LYS A 166 -10.04 24.86 9.62
C LYS A 166 -8.75 24.82 8.82
N ASN A 167 -8.73 24.19 7.63
CA ASN A 167 -7.52 24.06 6.84
C ASN A 167 -7.32 25.28 5.90
N PRO A 168 -6.33 26.16 6.16
CA PRO A 168 -6.15 27.37 5.37
C PRO A 168 -5.68 27.12 3.94
N TYR A 169 -5.20 25.91 3.63
CA TYR A 169 -4.64 25.53 2.34
C TYR A 169 -5.66 24.87 1.40
N VAL A 170 -6.79 24.40 1.93
CA VAL A 170 -7.79 23.69 1.13
C VAL A 170 -8.97 24.63 0.84
N ARG A 171 -9.20 24.92 -0.44
CA ARG A 171 -10.28 25.79 -0.93
C ARG A 171 -11.31 25.00 -1.74
N ALA A 172 -11.74 23.86 -1.21
CA ALA A 172 -12.76 23.04 -1.85
C ALA A 172 -14.15 23.41 -1.30
N ASP A 173 -15.18 23.31 -2.16
CA ASP A 173 -16.56 23.39 -1.71
C ASP A 173 -16.86 22.21 -0.74
N PRO A 174 -17.35 22.46 0.49
CA PRO A 174 -17.54 21.40 1.47
C PRO A 174 -18.48 20.28 1.03
N GLY A 175 -19.55 20.61 0.29
CA GLY A 175 -20.51 19.63 -0.19
C GLY A 175 -19.90 18.70 -1.23
N SER A 176 -19.22 19.28 -2.22
CA SER A 176 -18.52 18.52 -3.26
C SER A 176 -17.38 17.66 -2.67
N ALA A 177 -16.55 18.25 -1.80
CA ALA A 177 -15.47 17.54 -1.13
C ALA A 177 -15.97 16.35 -0.29
N LEU A 178 -17.09 16.54 0.43
CA LEU A 178 -17.72 15.48 1.19
C LEU A 178 -18.18 14.33 0.29
N GLN A 179 -18.84 14.62 -0.85
CA GLN A 179 -19.28 13.58 -1.78
C GLN A 179 -18.10 12.82 -2.38
N THR A 180 -17.03 13.51 -2.79
CA THR A 180 -15.81 12.88 -3.29
C THR A 180 -15.16 11.98 -2.24
N MET A 181 -15.01 12.46 -1.00
CA MET A 181 -14.38 11.64 0.03
C MET A 181 -15.22 10.41 0.40
N ARG A 182 -16.55 10.54 0.38
CA ARG A 182 -17.46 9.40 0.61
C ARG A 182 -17.43 8.37 -0.51
N SER A 183 -16.98 8.70 -1.72
CA SER A 183 -16.80 7.70 -2.78
C SER A 183 -15.54 6.87 -2.57
N ILE A 184 -14.58 7.35 -1.77
CA ILE A 184 -13.27 6.73 -1.55
C ILE A 184 -13.22 6.05 -0.18
N TYR A 185 -13.53 6.77 0.89
CA TYR A 185 -13.28 6.33 2.26
C TYR A 185 -14.58 5.87 2.94
N ASN A 186 -14.55 4.68 3.55
CA ASN A 186 -15.57 4.29 4.50
C ASN A 186 -15.46 5.13 5.79
N GLN A 187 -16.45 5.01 6.66
CA GLN A 187 -16.54 5.79 7.89
C GLN A 187 -15.33 5.61 8.82
N SER A 188 -14.90 4.36 9.03
CA SER A 188 -13.76 4.01 9.87
C SER A 188 -12.45 4.61 9.32
N ALA A 189 -12.25 4.54 8.01
CA ALA A 189 -11.08 5.07 7.33
C ALA A 189 -11.00 6.60 7.41
N ILE A 190 -12.12 7.32 7.18
CA ILE A 190 -12.10 8.78 7.27
C ILE A 190 -11.89 9.25 8.70
N LEU A 191 -12.50 8.59 9.70
CA LEU A 191 -12.26 8.90 11.10
C LEU A 191 -10.80 8.73 11.49
N GLN A 192 -10.16 7.66 11.03
CA GLN A 192 -8.75 7.43 11.26
C GLN A 192 -7.90 8.53 10.62
N LEU A 193 -8.17 8.89 9.36
CA LEU A 193 -7.47 9.98 8.67
C LEU A 193 -7.62 11.32 9.41
N LEU A 194 -8.84 11.67 9.81
CA LEU A 194 -9.12 12.90 10.56
C LEU A 194 -8.42 12.89 11.92
N SER A 195 -8.40 11.74 12.62
CA SER A 195 -7.73 11.59 13.91
C SER A 195 -6.23 11.87 13.79
N TYR A 196 -5.60 11.44 12.69
CA TYR A 196 -4.17 11.65 12.45
C TYR A 196 -3.81 13.11 12.18
N GLN A 197 -4.75 13.93 11.73
CA GLN A 197 -4.51 15.35 11.46
C GLN A 197 -4.60 16.22 12.74
N THR A 198 -5.08 15.66 13.84
CA THR A 198 -5.16 16.36 15.13
C THR A 198 -3.86 16.25 15.93
N LYS A 199 -3.67 17.10 16.94
CA LYS A 199 -2.47 17.07 17.80
C LYS A 199 -2.27 15.73 18.51
N GLU A 200 -3.35 15.06 18.93
CA GLU A 200 -3.27 13.74 19.55
C GLU A 200 -2.77 12.70 18.55
N GLY A 201 -3.29 12.70 17.32
CA GLY A 201 -2.80 11.83 16.26
C GLY A 201 -1.36 12.14 15.85
N GLN A 202 -1.00 13.42 15.77
CA GLN A 202 0.36 13.86 15.48
C GLN A 202 1.34 13.44 16.58
N PHE A 203 0.95 13.48 17.85
CA PHE A 203 1.74 12.91 18.94
C PHE A 203 1.99 11.41 18.72
N LEU A 204 0.96 10.64 18.38
CA LEU A 204 1.11 9.20 18.15
C LEU A 204 2.07 8.90 16.98
N LEU A 205 1.92 9.60 15.87
CA LEU A 205 2.68 9.34 14.63
C LEU A 205 4.09 9.95 14.63
N ASN A 206 4.18 11.22 15.02
CA ASN A 206 5.39 12.03 14.86
C ASN A 206 6.11 12.25 16.19
N GLY A 207 5.39 12.16 17.31
CA GLY A 207 5.94 12.35 18.64
C GLY A 207 5.94 13.78 19.12
N VAL A 208 6.39 13.94 20.37
CA VAL A 208 6.59 15.24 21.02
C VAL A 208 7.95 15.29 21.72
N SER A 209 8.53 16.48 21.79
CA SER A 209 9.80 16.73 22.49
C SER A 209 9.59 16.74 24.01
N VAL A 210 10.44 16.02 24.74
CA VAL A 210 10.37 15.84 26.21
C VAL A 210 10.69 17.14 26.97
N HIS A 211 11.55 18.01 26.45
CA HIS A 211 12.08 19.14 27.23
C HIS A 211 11.55 20.51 26.81
N ASN A 212 11.33 20.78 25.51
CA ASN A 212 11.15 22.17 25.06
C ASN A 212 10.01 22.43 24.07
N ASN A 213 9.07 21.51 23.81
CA ASN A 213 8.01 21.69 22.79
C ASN A 213 8.51 22.19 21.40
N GLU A 214 9.82 22.22 21.19
CA GLU A 214 10.51 22.70 20.01
C GLU A 214 10.92 21.50 19.17
N PRO A 215 10.95 21.66 17.83
CA PRO A 215 11.46 20.62 16.94
C PRO A 215 12.88 20.24 17.35
N ASN A 216 13.17 18.93 17.38
CA ASN A 216 14.54 18.50 17.65
C ASN A 216 15.45 18.94 16.50
N LYS A 217 16.28 19.97 16.74
CA LYS A 217 17.28 20.48 15.79
C LYS A 217 18.31 19.44 15.31
N TYR A 218 18.34 18.27 15.93
CA TYR A 218 19.21 17.13 15.60
C TYR A 218 18.49 16.02 14.82
N GLN A 219 17.21 16.19 14.51
CA GLN A 219 16.45 15.25 13.69
C GLN A 219 16.94 15.25 12.23
N ASP A 220 17.16 16.45 11.67
CA ASP A 220 17.62 16.64 10.29
C ASP A 220 18.99 17.34 10.29
N LEU A 221 20.05 16.59 10.55
CA LEU A 221 21.41 17.11 10.57
C LEU A 221 22.03 17.16 9.16
N PRO A 222 22.61 18.30 8.74
CA PRO A 222 23.21 18.45 7.41
C PRO A 222 24.49 17.66 7.27
N SER A 223 24.84 17.32 6.02
CA SER A 223 26.07 16.60 5.66
C SER A 223 27.32 17.17 6.34
N GLY A 224 28.13 16.32 6.98
CA GLY A 224 29.33 16.71 7.76
C GLY A 224 29.15 16.75 9.28
N TRP A 225 27.91 16.69 9.79
CA TRP A 225 27.66 16.45 11.22
C TRP A 225 27.82 14.96 11.55
N GLY A 226 28.79 14.63 12.42
CA GLY A 226 29.04 13.27 12.90
C GLY A 226 28.46 13.00 14.29
N ASP A 227 28.58 11.75 14.76
CA ASP A 227 28.09 11.31 16.07
C ASP A 227 29.05 11.62 17.25
N TYR A 228 30.23 12.18 16.97
CA TYR A 228 31.29 12.42 17.98
C TYR A 228 30.81 13.31 19.14
N ALA A 229 30.11 14.41 18.88
CA ALA A 229 29.64 15.33 19.92
C ALA A 229 28.65 14.64 20.89
N PHE A 230 27.92 13.63 20.42
CA PHE A 230 27.02 12.82 21.24
C PHE A 230 27.76 11.72 21.99
N ARG A 231 28.68 11.01 21.33
CA ARG A 231 29.51 9.95 21.97
C ARG A 231 30.47 10.48 23.02
N SER A 232 31.03 11.66 22.79
CA SER A 232 31.94 12.33 23.72
C SER A 232 31.22 12.95 24.92
N GLY A 233 29.88 12.99 24.93
CA GLY A 233 29.09 13.61 25.98
C GLY A 233 29.12 15.15 25.95
N GLN A 234 29.57 15.77 24.86
CA GLN A 234 29.52 17.24 24.71
C GLN A 234 28.09 17.75 24.53
N ILE A 235 27.23 16.97 23.86
CA ILE A 235 25.80 17.23 23.77
C ILE A 235 25.09 16.24 24.70
N THR A 236 24.43 16.76 25.74
CA THR A 236 23.63 15.94 26.65
C THR A 236 22.14 16.26 26.50
N ARG A 237 21.34 15.19 26.32
CA ARG A 237 19.93 15.00 26.70
C ARG A 237 18.81 15.99 26.37
N ASP A 238 18.98 17.01 25.53
CA ASP A 238 17.96 18.07 25.55
C ASP A 238 16.76 17.92 24.60
N ASN A 239 16.66 16.92 23.71
CA ASN A 239 15.56 16.87 22.72
C ASN A 239 15.05 15.45 22.40
N ASN A 240 14.92 14.59 23.39
CA ASN A 240 14.34 13.27 23.15
C ASN A 240 12.90 13.40 22.64
N ILE A 241 12.51 12.54 21.69
CA ILE A 241 11.16 12.50 21.14
C ILE A 241 10.46 11.27 21.67
N VAL A 242 9.28 11.44 22.27
CA VAL A 242 8.41 10.32 22.66
C VAL A 242 7.32 10.14 21.61
N LYS A 243 7.20 8.94 21.05
CA LYS A 243 6.19 8.59 20.05
C LYS A 243 5.83 7.12 20.06
N CYS A 244 4.79 6.75 19.32
CA CYS A 244 4.49 5.35 19.06
C CYS A 244 5.30 4.83 17.87
N GLY A 245 5.88 3.63 18.02
CA GLY A 245 6.73 3.03 17.00
C GLY A 245 6.62 1.51 16.97
N TYR A 246 6.87 0.95 15.80
CA TYR A 246 6.96 -0.49 15.59
C TYR A 246 8.38 -0.97 15.94
N ASN A 247 8.48 -2.04 16.73
CA ASN A 247 9.78 -2.65 17.01
C ASN A 247 10.21 -3.49 15.80
N ASN A 248 11.21 -3.00 15.07
CA ASN A 248 11.80 -3.70 13.91
C ASN A 248 12.69 -4.89 14.30
N THR A 249 12.81 -5.21 15.60
CA THR A 249 13.59 -6.36 16.09
C THR A 249 12.90 -7.69 15.84
N ASP A 250 11.57 -7.68 15.67
CA ASP A 250 10.82 -8.88 15.35
C ASP A 250 10.76 -9.03 13.83
N LYS A 251 11.62 -9.90 13.28
CA LYS A 251 11.53 -10.40 11.90
C LYS A 251 10.33 -11.33 11.71
N SER A 252 9.25 -11.10 12.43
CA SER A 252 8.01 -11.86 12.31
C SER A 252 7.14 -11.18 11.25
N SER A 253 6.55 -11.99 10.37
CA SER A 253 5.64 -11.56 9.30
C SER A 253 4.31 -10.97 9.79
N ASN A 254 4.16 -10.73 11.09
CA ASN A 254 3.05 -10.00 11.69
C ASN A 254 3.53 -8.60 12.10
N PRO A 255 2.80 -7.52 11.75
CA PRO A 255 3.11 -6.20 12.29
C PRO A 255 3.02 -6.30 13.81
N SER A 256 4.15 -6.11 14.50
CA SER A 256 4.19 -6.02 15.96
C SER A 256 3.27 -4.88 16.40
N ASN A 257 2.62 -5.00 17.56
CA ASN A 257 1.79 -3.88 18.04
C ASN A 257 2.67 -2.65 18.25
N PRO A 258 2.18 -1.43 17.91
CA PRO A 258 2.91 -0.21 18.15
C PRO A 258 3.18 -0.05 19.64
N THR A 259 4.42 0.27 19.99
CA THR A 259 4.85 0.47 21.38
C THR A 259 5.32 1.90 21.58
N LEU A 260 5.19 2.39 22.80
CA LEU A 260 5.69 3.71 23.16
C LEU A 260 7.22 3.69 23.25
N GLN A 261 7.85 4.62 22.52
CA GLN A 261 9.29 4.69 22.36
C GLN A 261 9.79 6.11 22.60
N GLU A 262 10.93 6.22 23.27
CA GLU A 262 11.74 7.43 23.37
C GLU A 262 12.90 7.31 22.39
N ILE A 263 13.04 8.33 21.55
CA ILE A 263 14.04 8.41 20.49
C ILE A 263 15.02 9.51 20.84
N GLN A 264 16.27 9.09 21.02
CA GLN A 264 17.42 9.96 21.18
C GLN A 264 18.21 9.98 19.87
N TYR A 265 18.27 11.14 19.22
CA TYR A 265 19.08 11.36 18.02
C TYR A 265 20.54 11.55 18.42
N MET A 266 21.45 10.86 17.73
CA MET A 266 22.88 10.78 18.07
C MET A 266 23.79 11.24 16.93
N GLY A 267 23.28 12.02 15.97
CA GLY A 267 24.06 12.45 14.81
C GLY A 267 24.08 11.43 13.68
N ASN A 268 25.04 11.57 12.77
CA ASN A 268 25.19 10.68 11.61
C ASN A 268 26.47 9.85 11.75
N ASP A 269 26.43 8.60 11.28
CA ASP A 269 27.62 7.76 11.26
C ASP A 269 28.68 8.35 10.31
N GLY A 270 29.95 8.15 10.63
CA GLY A 270 31.06 8.74 9.88
C GLY A 270 31.40 8.06 8.56
N ILE A 271 30.74 6.95 8.20
CA ILE A 271 31.14 6.08 7.08
C ILE A 271 30.10 6.08 5.96
N LEU A 272 28.83 5.88 6.32
CA LEU A 272 27.70 5.74 5.42
C LEU A 272 26.72 6.91 5.52
N TYR A 273 26.97 7.84 6.45
CA TYR A 273 26.14 9.00 6.71
C TYR A 273 24.72 8.65 7.18
N ASN A 274 24.54 7.49 7.80
CA ASN A 274 23.22 7.10 8.33
C ASN A 274 22.92 7.86 9.62
N HIS A 275 21.68 8.29 9.79
CA HIS A 275 21.19 8.84 11.05
C HIS A 275 21.25 7.78 12.16
N VAL A 276 22.05 8.06 13.18
CA VAL A 276 22.19 7.23 14.38
C VAL A 276 21.14 7.67 15.40
N LYS A 277 20.32 6.73 15.84
CA LYS A 277 19.33 6.94 16.90
C LYS A 277 19.40 5.83 17.92
N LYS A 278 19.19 6.18 19.18
CA LYS A 278 18.95 5.24 20.26
C LYS A 278 17.45 5.25 20.58
N ILE A 279 16.85 4.07 20.53
CA ILE A 279 15.43 3.88 20.82
C ILE A 279 15.34 3.13 22.16
N THR A 280 14.58 3.67 23.10
CA THR A 280 14.29 3.04 24.38
C THR A 280 12.79 2.91 24.54
N GLN A 281 12.31 1.75 25.00
CA GLN A 281 10.90 1.56 25.31
C GLN A 281 10.51 2.40 26.54
N VAL A 282 9.37 3.05 26.47
CA VAL A 282 8.82 3.89 27.54
C VAL A 282 7.61 3.21 28.14
N ASP A 283 7.54 3.20 29.47
CA ASP A 283 6.33 2.81 30.18
C ASP A 283 5.33 3.98 30.14
N TYR A 284 4.11 3.72 29.66
CA TYR A 284 3.04 4.71 29.55
C TYR A 284 2.70 5.36 30.90
N ASN A 285 2.94 4.68 32.02
CA ASN A 285 2.74 5.23 33.37
C ASN A 285 3.62 6.45 33.68
N ASN A 286 4.69 6.65 32.91
CA ASN A 286 5.61 7.78 33.09
C ASN A 286 5.29 8.96 32.16
N LEU A 287 4.29 8.85 31.27
CA LEU A 287 4.01 9.86 30.25
C LEU A 287 3.73 11.26 30.83
N GLU A 288 2.94 11.37 31.89
CA GLU A 288 2.61 12.66 32.52
C GLU A 288 3.84 13.36 33.11
N LYS A 289 4.87 12.60 33.50
CA LYS A 289 6.13 13.14 34.03
C LYS A 289 7.12 13.47 32.91
N LEU A 290 7.07 12.71 31.82
CA LEU A 290 8.00 12.83 30.69
C LEU A 290 7.58 13.91 29.69
N ILE A 291 6.29 14.11 29.49
CA ILE A 291 5.78 15.02 28.46
C ILE A 291 5.05 16.18 29.14
N PRO A 292 5.61 17.40 29.12
CA PRO A 292 4.92 18.58 29.60
C PRO A 292 3.58 18.78 28.90
N GLY A 293 2.51 18.99 29.66
CA GLY A 293 1.16 19.21 29.12
C GLY A 293 0.42 17.94 28.71
N PHE A 294 0.99 16.74 28.90
CA PHE A 294 0.28 15.48 28.77
C PHE A 294 -0.45 15.12 30.06
N THR A 295 -1.71 14.69 29.96
CA THR A 295 -2.50 14.24 31.12
C THR A 295 -3.50 13.17 30.70
N PHE A 296 -3.60 12.07 31.45
CA PHE A 296 -4.65 11.09 31.24
C PHE A 296 -6.00 11.64 31.71
N LEU A 297 -7.05 11.43 30.92
CA LEU A 297 -8.41 11.85 31.29
C LEU A 297 -9.14 10.81 32.16
N ARG A 298 -8.62 9.59 32.18
CA ARG A 298 -9.07 8.45 32.99
C ARG A 298 -7.84 7.80 33.65
N GLU A 299 -7.89 6.49 33.85
CA GLU A 299 -6.74 5.72 34.32
C GLU A 299 -5.61 5.66 33.26
N PRO A 300 -4.34 5.57 33.69
CA PRO A 300 -3.21 5.38 32.77
C PRO A 300 -3.39 4.16 31.89
N CYS A 301 -3.14 4.35 30.60
CA CYS A 301 -3.35 3.35 29.56
C CYS A 301 -2.32 3.57 28.44
N ASP A 302 -2.19 2.58 27.55
CA ASP A 302 -1.29 2.68 26.41
C ASP A 302 -1.95 3.49 25.26
N PRO A 303 -1.47 4.71 24.96
CA PRO A 303 -2.05 5.53 23.88
C PRO A 303 -1.72 4.97 22.49
N CYS A 304 -0.72 4.09 22.35
CA CYS A 304 -0.32 3.53 21.06
C CYS A 304 -1.33 2.53 20.49
N GLN A 305 -2.24 2.00 21.31
CA GLN A 305 -3.31 1.09 20.87
C GLN A 305 -4.22 1.71 19.79
N ALA A 306 -4.30 3.04 19.72
CA ALA A 306 -5.04 3.74 18.67
C ALA A 306 -4.38 3.62 17.27
N LEU A 307 -3.14 3.13 17.18
CA LEU A 307 -2.44 2.84 15.93
C LEU A 307 -2.47 1.35 15.55
N GLU A 308 -3.12 0.50 16.34
CA GLU A 308 -3.35 -0.91 15.97
C GLU A 308 -4.27 -1.05 14.74
N ASN A 309 -4.34 -2.26 14.18
CA ASN A 309 -5.24 -2.57 13.08
C ASN A 309 -6.10 -3.81 13.43
N PRO A 310 -7.38 -3.64 13.84
CA PRO A 310 -8.13 -2.38 13.91
C PRO A 310 -7.70 -1.47 15.09
N PRO A 311 -7.90 -0.14 14.98
CA PRO A 311 -7.49 0.81 16.01
C PRO A 311 -8.39 0.72 17.24
N LYS A 312 -7.79 0.83 18.44
CA LYS A 312 -8.52 0.82 19.72
C LYS A 312 -8.46 2.19 20.38
N TYR A 313 -9.62 2.82 20.54
CA TYR A 313 -9.76 4.15 21.13
C TYR A 313 -10.20 4.09 22.60
N ASN A 314 -9.51 3.28 23.40
CA ASN A 314 -9.81 3.08 24.83
C ASN A 314 -8.98 3.97 25.77
N CYS A 315 -8.00 4.72 25.24
CA CYS A 315 -7.07 5.50 26.04
C CYS A 315 -7.27 7.01 25.86
N PRO A 316 -8.14 7.64 26.67
CA PRO A 316 -8.39 9.07 26.59
C PRO A 316 -7.32 9.88 27.33
N PHE A 317 -6.72 10.82 26.63
CA PHE A 317 -5.70 11.73 27.17
C PHE A 317 -5.89 13.15 26.65
N LYS A 318 -5.19 14.11 27.23
CA LYS A 318 -5.14 15.49 26.80
C LYS A 318 -3.69 15.88 26.60
N LEU A 319 -3.45 16.67 25.55
CA LEU A 319 -2.13 17.20 25.22
C LEU A 319 -2.22 18.71 24.99
N GLU A 320 -1.50 19.47 25.81
CA GLU A 320 -1.39 20.92 25.71
C GLU A 320 -0.07 21.31 25.03
N LEU A 321 -0.13 21.62 23.73
CA LEU A 321 1.01 22.13 22.98
C LEU A 321 0.86 23.63 22.75
N ARG A 322 1.98 24.36 22.84
CA ARG A 322 2.03 25.80 22.57
C ARG A 322 1.61 26.07 21.11
N GLY A 323 0.63 26.95 20.91
CA GLY A 323 0.12 27.29 19.59
C GLY A 323 -0.90 26.32 19.01
N SER A 324 -1.32 25.30 19.79
CA SER A 324 -2.46 24.44 19.45
C SER A 324 -3.72 24.85 20.23
N ASP A 325 -4.89 24.47 19.74
CA ASP A 325 -6.16 24.68 20.45
C ASP A 325 -6.13 23.99 21.82
N ASN A 326 -6.70 24.63 22.83
CA ASN A 326 -6.82 24.05 24.17
C ASN A 326 -7.85 22.91 24.22
N GLY A 327 -7.60 21.88 25.03
CA GLY A 327 -8.54 20.77 25.22
C GLY A 327 -8.30 19.59 24.27
N VAL A 328 -9.30 18.72 24.11
CA VAL A 328 -9.24 17.54 23.24
C VAL A 328 -9.86 17.87 21.89
N SER A 329 -9.23 17.42 20.81
CA SER A 329 -9.80 17.58 19.46
C SER A 329 -11.18 16.91 19.34
N GLN A 330 -12.10 17.50 18.58
CA GLN A 330 -13.48 16.98 18.46
C GLN A 330 -13.52 15.54 17.93
N VAL A 331 -12.64 15.19 16.99
CA VAL A 331 -12.53 13.83 16.44
C VAL A 331 -12.20 12.81 17.54
N TRP A 332 -11.24 13.10 18.41
CA TRP A 332 -10.89 12.22 19.53
C TRP A 332 -11.97 12.21 20.61
N SER A 333 -12.60 13.35 20.86
CA SER A 333 -13.77 13.44 21.74
C SER A 333 -14.93 12.56 21.23
N TYR A 334 -15.10 12.46 19.91
CA TYR A 334 -16.07 11.55 19.30
C TYR A 334 -15.64 10.10 19.48
N LEU A 335 -14.39 9.76 19.14
CA LEU A 335 -13.86 8.39 19.21
C LEU A 335 -13.90 7.80 20.63
N TRP A 336 -13.59 8.59 21.67
CA TRP A 336 -13.60 8.13 23.07
C TRP A 336 -15.00 8.07 23.72
N LYS A 337 -16.01 8.65 23.06
CA LYS A 337 -17.42 8.52 23.47
C LYS A 337 -18.09 7.30 22.86
N GLN A 338 -17.51 6.72 21.81
CA GLN A 338 -18.04 5.49 21.24
C GLN A 338 -17.92 4.36 22.27
N PRO A 339 -18.96 3.54 22.48
CA PRO A 339 -18.80 2.31 23.24
C PRO A 339 -17.74 1.45 22.54
N THR A 340 -16.87 0.78 23.30
CA THR A 340 -15.74 -0.04 22.82
C THR A 340 -16.15 -1.30 22.03
N ASN A 341 -17.33 -1.29 21.42
CA ASN A 341 -17.85 -2.34 20.54
C ASN A 341 -17.77 -1.86 19.09
N ILE A 342 -16.55 -1.67 18.59
CA ILE A 342 -16.26 -1.87 17.16
C ILE A 342 -15.48 -3.18 17.09
N THR A 343 -16.12 -4.25 17.54
CA THR A 343 -15.77 -5.62 17.19
C THR A 343 -16.91 -6.11 16.33
N ASN A 344 -16.68 -6.16 15.02
CA ASN A 344 -17.35 -7.11 14.15
C ASN A 344 -16.26 -7.96 13.50
#